data_AF-A0A3D5YI86-F1
#
_entry.id   AF-A0A3D5YI86-F1
#
_cell.length_a   1.000
_cell.length_b   1.000
_cell.length_c   1.000
_cell.angle_alpha   90.00
_cell.angle_beta   90.00
_cell.angle_gamma   90.00
#
_symmetry.space_group_name_H-M   'P 1'
#
loop_
_entity.id
_entity.type
_entity.pdbx_description
1 polymer ?
#
loop_
_entity_poly.entity_id
_entity_poly.type
_entity_poly.pdbx_seq_one_letter_code
_entity_poly.pdbx_strand_id
1 'polypeptide(L)' 'MEKFIEECRKYVSSTSDEWRIFVDSIGRWADMDHAYYTMDLDFMESVLWSFKNMYDQNLVYK' A
#
# COMPACT_ATOMS: atom_id res chain seq x y z
N MET A 1 14.57 -14.99 -2.92
CA MET A 1 14.03 -13.61 -2.94
C MET A 1 12.52 -13.64 -3.01
N GLU A 2 11.92 -14.37 -3.95
CA GLU A 2 10.46 -14.55 -4.05
C GLU A 2 9.81 -15.02 -2.74
N LYS A 3 10.37 -16.08 -2.12
CA LYS A 3 9.89 -16.55 -0.81
C LYS A 3 9.85 -15.46 0.26
N PHE A 4 10.84 -14.56 0.27
CA PHE A 4 10.85 -13.45 1.24
C PHE A 4 9.73 -12.45 0.94
N ILE A 5 9.55 -12.08 -0.33
CA ILE A 5 8.49 -11.16 -0.76
C ILE A 5 7.10 -11.73 -0.45
N GLU A 6 6.91 -13.04 -0.69
CA GLU A 6 5.66 -13.72 -0.39
C GLU A 6 5.34 -13.70 1.11
N GLU A 7 6.32 -13.99 1.96
CA GLU A 7 6.15 -13.92 3.42
C GLU A 7 5.88 -12.48 3.90
N CYS A 8 6.52 -11.47 3.30
CA CYS A 8 6.18 -10.07 3.58
C CYS A 8 4.73 -9.74 3.22
N ARG A 9 4.23 -10.21 2.07
CA ARG A 9 2.84 -9.98 1.65
C ARG A 9 1.85 -10.67 2.60
N LYS A 10 2.13 -11.90 3.02
CA LYS A 10 1.31 -12.63 4.00
C LYS A 10 1.24 -11.88 5.33
N TYR A 11 2.38 -11.41 5.85
CA TYR A 11 2.44 -10.65 7.09
C TYR A 11 1.58 -9.38 7.05
N VAL A 12 1.66 -8.61 5.97
CA VAL A 12 0.85 -7.39 5.81
C VAL A 12 -0.66 -7.72 5.75
N SER A 13 -1.04 -8.79 5.06
CA SER A 13 -2.43 -9.24 5.01
C SER A 13 -2.96 -9.57 6.40
N SER A 14 -2.22 -10.35 7.19
CA SER A 14 -2.65 -10.74 8.54
C SER A 14 -2.82 -9.54 9.47
N THR A 15 -1.90 -8.57 9.43
CA THR A 15 -2.00 -7.37 10.27
C THR A 15 -3.15 -6.46 9.84
N SER A 16 -3.50 -6.45 8.55
CA SER A 16 -4.65 -5.67 8.05
C SER A 16 -5.98 -6.23 8.57
N ASP A 17 -6.11 -7.55 8.69
CA ASP A 17 -7.30 -8.20 9.26
C ASP A 17 -7.49 -7.89 10.75
N GLU A 18 -6.40 -7.90 11.52
CA GLU A 18 -6.40 -7.50 12.93
C GLU A 18 -6.84 -6.04 13.11
N TRP A 19 -6.41 -5.17 12.19
CA TRP A 19 -6.76 -3.76 12.21
C TRP A 19 -8.26 -3.52 12.03
N ARG A 20 -8.94 -4.36 11.23
CA ARG A 20 -10.40 -4.26 11.04
C ARG A 20 -11.15 -4.44 12.36
N ILE A 21 -10.77 -5.46 13.13
CA ILE A 21 -11.37 -5.72 14.46
C ILE A 21 -11.17 -4.52 15.38
N PHE A 22 -9.97 -3.94 15.37
CA PHE A 22 -9.66 -2.76 16.18
C PHE A 22 -10.49 -1.53 15.77
N VAL A 23 -10.55 -1.21 14.48
CA VAL A 23 -11.31 -0.08 13.92
C VAL A 23 -12.81 -0.18 14.26
N ASP A 24 -13.38 -1.36 14.14
CA ASP A 24 -14.78 -1.63 14.50
C ASP A 24 -15.00 -1.44 16.01
N SER A 25 -14.08 -1.90 16.85
CA SER A 25 -14.19 -1.80 18.32
C SER A 25 -14.18 -0.36 18.85
N ILE A 26 -13.47 0.54 18.17
CA ILE A 26 -13.43 1.97 18.52
C ILE A 26 -14.55 2.78 17.85
N GLY A 27 -15.40 2.13 17.06
CA GLY A 27 -16.52 2.77 16.36
C GLY A 27 -16.10 3.70 15.23
N ARG A 28 -14.92 3.51 14.63
CA ARG A 28 -14.48 4.30 13.48
C ARG A 28 -15.17 3.78 12.22
N TRP A 29 -16.01 4.61 11.61
CA TRP A 29 -16.64 4.29 10.33
C TRP A 29 -15.71 4.65 9.17
N ALA A 30 -15.12 3.62 8.55
CA ALA A 30 -14.30 3.71 7.36
C ALA A 30 -14.60 2.52 6.45
N ASP A 31 -14.51 2.71 5.13
CA ASP A 31 -14.64 1.61 4.17
C ASP A 31 -13.35 0.78 4.19
N MET A 32 -13.40 -0.33 4.91
CA MET A 32 -12.31 -1.31 5.01
C MET A 32 -12.41 -2.39 3.92
N ASP A 33 -13.57 -2.54 3.27
CA ASP A 33 -13.81 -3.56 2.25
C ASP A 33 -13.25 -3.12 0.88
N HIS A 34 -13.22 -1.81 0.62
CA HIS A 34 -12.60 -1.20 -0.57
C HIS A 34 -11.37 -0.36 -0.21
N ALA A 35 -10.57 -0.84 0.74
CA ALA A 35 -9.30 -0.19 1.07
C ALA A 35 -8.33 -0.26 -0.13
N TYR A 36 -7.55 0.81 -0.33
CA TYR A 36 -6.44 0.79 -1.28
C TYR A 36 -5.19 0.22 -0.61
N TYR A 37 -4.43 -0.62 -1.31
CA TYR A 37 -3.12 -1.05 -0.84
C TYR A 37 -2.02 -0.39 -1.67
N THR A 38 -0.98 0.08 -0.99
CA THR A 38 0.16 0.71 -1.68
C THR A 38 0.98 -0.28 -2.52
N MET A 39 0.72 -1.57 -2.35
CA MET A 39 1.31 -2.67 -3.10
C MET A 39 0.44 -3.14 -4.27
N ASP A 40 -0.76 -2.56 -4.45
CA ASP A 40 -1.59 -2.82 -5.62
C ASP A 40 -0.96 -2.21 -6.86
N LEU A 41 -1.15 -2.87 -8.00
CA LEU A 41 -0.53 -2.47 -9.27
C LEU A 41 -0.90 -1.04 -9.64
N ASP A 42 -2.19 -0.69 -9.58
CA ASP A 42 -2.68 0.65 -9.93
C ASP A 42 -2.06 1.75 -9.05
N PHE A 43 -1.87 1.47 -7.75
CA PHE A 43 -1.21 2.40 -6.84
C PHE A 43 0.27 2.56 -7.20
N MET A 44 0.99 1.45 -7.40
CA MET A 44 2.41 1.49 -7.78
C MET A 44 2.63 2.21 -9.11
N GLU A 45 1.76 2.00 -10.10
CA GLU A 45 1.80 2.73 -11.38
C GLU A 45 1.61 4.22 -11.19
N SER A 46 0.69 4.64 -10.30
CA SER A 46 0.50 6.07 -9.99
C SER A 46 1.76 6.71 -9.37
N VAL A 47 2.49 5.96 -8.54
CA VAL A 47 3.75 6.40 -7.93
C VAL A 47 4.85 6.51 -8.98
N LEU A 48 5.01 5.50 -9.84
CA LEU A 48 6.00 5.51 -10.91
C LEU A 48 5.74 6.62 -11.92
N TRP A 49 4.48 6.88 -12.26
CA TRP A 49 4.08 8.01 -13.11
C TRP A 49 4.45 9.35 -12.46
N SER A 50 4.12 9.52 -11.18
CA SER A 50 4.46 10.73 -10.42
C SER A 50 5.98 10.95 -10.35
N PHE A 51 6.73 9.88 -10.09
CA PHE A 51 8.19 9.91 -10.07
C PHE A 51 8.78 10.27 -11.44
N LYS A 52 8.24 9.70 -12.53
CA LYS A 52 8.64 10.05 -13.90
C LYS A 52 8.45 11.54 -14.17
N ASN A 53 7.32 12.12 -13.79
CA ASN A 53 7.09 13.56 -13.97
C ASN A 53 8.10 14.42 -13.22
N MET A 54 8.51 14.01 -12.02
CA MET A 54 9.55 14.72 -11.26
C MET A 54 10.92 14.57 -11.91
N TYR A 55 11.22 13.38 -12.43
CA TYR A 55 12.44 13.09 -13.16
C TYR A 55 12.54 13.95 -14.44
N ASP A 56 11.47 14.02 -15.22
CA ASP A 56 11.39 14.84 -16.45
C ASP A 56 11.58 16.35 -16.17
N GLN A 57 11.26 16.81 -14.95
CA GLN A 57 11.45 18.18 -14.49
C GLN A 57 12.85 18.42 -13.88
N ASN A 58 13.76 17.46 -13.94
CA ASN A 58 15.09 17.50 -13.30
C ASN A 58 15.03 17.73 -11.78
N LEU A 59 13.97 17.27 -11.11
CA LEU A 59 13.80 17.39 -9.64
C LEU A 59 14.39 16.20 -8.87
N VAL A 60 14.92 15.18 -9.55
CA VAL A 60 15.47 13.96 -8.97
C VAL A 60 16.98 13.93 -9.18
N TYR A 61 17.73 13.70 -8.11
CA TYR A 61 19.20 13.61 -8.10
C TYR A 61 19.68 12.32 -7.42
N LYS A 62 20.96 11.98 -7.62
CA LYS A 62 21.59 10.75 -7.12
C LYS A 62 22.44 11.01 -5.89
#